data_AF-A0AAU1DNE2-F1
#
_entry.id   AF-A0AAU1DNE2-F1
#
_cell.length_a   1.000
_cell.length_b   1.000
_cell.length_c   1.000
_cell.angle_alpha   90.00
_cell.angle_beta   90.00
_cell.angle_gamma   90.00
#
_symmetry.space_group_name_H-M   'P 1'
#
loop_
_entity.id
_entity.type
_entity.pdbx_description
1 polymer ?
#
loop_
_entity_poly.entity_id
_entity_poly.type
_entity_poly.pdbx_seq_one_letter_code
_entity_poly.pdbx_strand_id
1 'polypeptide(L)'
;MSPGVPAADSPQDLFRQRTRPVDGEGRHLEWMGYRTNKGVPFFRWRKRGFTAGRMAFLMQHGREPVGQVRARCDYEGCVAPGCVEDQAMRDQLNTTFNAIFGGLS
;
A
#
# COMPACT_ATOMS: atom_id res chain seq x y z
N MET A 1 28.61 0.96 -19.74
CA MET A 1 27.35 0.20 -19.64
C MET A 1 27.05 0.03 -18.17
N SER A 2 26.07 0.74 -17.61
CA SER A 2 25.64 0.46 -16.24
C SER A 2 25.03 -0.94 -16.21
N PRO A 3 25.39 -1.82 -15.26
CA PRO A 3 24.74 -3.10 -15.12
C PRO A 3 23.24 -2.86 -14.90
N GLY A 4 22.40 -3.50 -15.73
CA GLY A 4 20.95 -3.39 -15.60
C GLY A 4 20.49 -3.91 -14.24
N VAL A 5 19.43 -3.31 -13.69
CA VAL A 5 18.82 -3.80 -12.44
C VAL A 5 18.39 -5.27 -12.65
N PRO A 6 18.79 -6.20 -11.77
CA PRO A 6 18.37 -7.60 -11.86
C PRO A 6 16.84 -7.73 -11.88
N ALA A 7 16.33 -8.71 -12.63
CA ALA A 7 14.91 -9.01 -12.64
C ALA A 7 14.43 -9.39 -11.23
N ALA A 8 13.22 -8.96 -10.85
CA ALA A 8 12.63 -9.28 -9.56
C ALA A 8 12.16 -10.74 -9.49
N ASP A 9 12.57 -11.46 -8.44
CA ASP A 9 12.25 -12.87 -8.22
C ASP A 9 10.83 -13.11 -7.67
N SER A 10 10.23 -12.09 -7.07
CA SER A 10 8.87 -12.11 -6.52
C SER A 10 8.13 -10.79 -6.78
N PRO A 11 6.79 -10.75 -6.66
CA PRO A 11 6.06 -9.49 -6.75
C PRO A 11 6.38 -8.54 -5.57
N GLN A 12 6.81 -9.07 -4.42
CA GLN A 12 7.30 -8.30 -3.27
C GLN A 12 8.64 -7.63 -3.60
N ASP A 13 9.55 -8.33 -4.27
CA ASP A 13 10.83 -7.74 -4.70
C ASP A 13 10.60 -6.66 -5.74
N LEU A 14 9.69 -6.90 -6.69
CA LEU A 14 9.34 -5.89 -7.69
C LEU A 14 8.66 -4.66 -7.08
N PHE A 15 7.89 -4.85 -6.01
CA PHE A 15 7.36 -3.77 -5.20
C PHE A 15 8.51 -2.98 -4.55
N ARG A 16 9.44 -3.64 -3.84
CA ARG A 16 10.58 -2.99 -3.18
C ARG A 16 11.46 -2.20 -4.16
N GLN A 17 11.72 -2.77 -5.34
CA GLN A 17 12.49 -2.12 -6.41
C GLN A 17 11.81 -0.84 -6.97
N ARG A 18 10.50 -0.69 -6.77
CA ARG A 18 9.70 0.43 -7.29
C ARG A 18 9.17 1.36 -6.20
N THR A 19 9.71 1.23 -5.00
CA THR A 19 9.41 2.14 -3.90
C THR A 19 10.65 2.90 -3.47
N ARG A 20 10.46 4.14 -3.03
CA ARG A 20 11.51 4.96 -2.42
C ARG A 20 11.03 5.49 -1.07
N PRO A 21 11.86 5.46 -0.02
CA PRO A 21 11.59 6.18 1.21
C PRO A 21 11.45 7.68 0.96
N VAL A 22 10.40 8.27 1.50
CA VAL A 22 10.18 9.73 1.47
C VAL A 22 10.91 10.40 2.63
N ASP A 23 11.06 9.67 3.73
CA ASP A 23 11.78 10.08 4.92
C ASP A 23 13.01 9.18 5.15
N GLY A 24 13.88 9.60 6.08
CA GLY A 24 15.09 8.85 6.43
C GLY A 24 14.79 7.53 7.15
N GLU A 25 13.61 7.42 7.77
CA GLU A 25 13.21 6.29 8.61
C GLU A 25 12.41 5.22 7.86
N GLY A 26 12.06 5.44 6.58
CA GLY A 26 11.27 4.52 5.77
C GLY A 26 9.82 4.36 6.22
N ARG A 27 9.26 5.34 6.96
CA ARG A 27 7.86 5.31 7.42
C ARG A 27 6.90 5.55 6.28
N HIS A 28 7.28 6.35 5.29
CA HIS A 28 6.52 6.60 4.07
C HIS A 28 7.27 6.10 2.84
N LEU A 29 6.53 5.45 1.93
CA LEU A 29 7.06 4.99 0.66
C LEU A 29 6.31 5.66 -0.49
N GLU A 30 7.06 6.30 -1.38
CA GLU A 30 6.59 6.76 -2.68
C GLU A 30 6.67 5.63 -3.70
N TRP A 31 5.64 5.52 -4.55
CA TRP A 31 5.64 4.61 -5.68
C TRP A 31 6.26 5.26 -6.92
N MET A 32 7.36 4.67 -7.40
CA MET A 32 8.14 5.12 -8.56
C MET A 32 7.77 4.40 -9.86
N GLY A 33 6.81 3.48 -9.81
CA GLY A 33 6.37 2.68 -10.95
C GLY A 33 5.18 3.30 -11.70
N TYR A 34 4.63 2.49 -12.61
CA TYR A 34 3.42 2.84 -13.35
C TYR A 34 2.22 3.12 -12.43
N ARG A 35 1.41 4.09 -12.81
CA ARG A 35 0.11 4.38 -12.20
C ARG A 35 -0.97 4.24 -13.26
N THR A 36 -2.13 3.70 -12.88
CA THR A 36 -3.28 3.66 -13.80
C THR A 36 -3.76 5.08 -14.15
N ASN A 37 -4.64 5.21 -15.14
CA ASN A 37 -5.25 6.51 -15.49
C ASN A 37 -6.00 7.17 -14.32
N LYS A 38 -6.34 6.41 -13.26
CA LYS A 38 -6.94 6.92 -12.02
C LYS A 38 -5.90 7.22 -10.93
N GLY A 39 -4.61 7.28 -11.28
CA GLY A 39 -3.50 7.56 -10.35
C GLY A 39 -3.08 6.39 -9.46
N VAL A 40 -3.71 5.22 -9.59
CA VAL A 40 -3.49 4.08 -8.68
C VAL A 40 -2.14 3.41 -8.97
N PRO A 41 -1.21 3.32 -7.98
CA PRO A 41 0.02 2.54 -8.09
C PRO A 41 -0.21 1.10 -8.55
N PHE A 42 0.41 0.70 -9.65
CA PHE A 42 0.16 -0.59 -10.28
C PHE A 42 1.41 -1.20 -10.90
N PHE A 43 1.52 -2.52 -10.86
CA PHE A 43 2.54 -3.27 -11.58
C PHE A 43 2.04 -4.64 -12.02
N ARG A 44 2.76 -5.24 -12.98
CA ARG A 44 2.57 -6.63 -13.39
C ARG A 44 3.80 -7.44 -13.01
N TRP A 45 3.59 -8.64 -12.50
CA TRP A 45 4.61 -9.66 -12.30
C TRP A 45 4.08 -10.99 -12.84
N ARG A 46 4.84 -11.64 -13.74
CA ARG A 46 4.46 -12.88 -14.43
C ARG A 46 3.01 -12.88 -14.95
N LYS A 47 2.65 -11.86 -15.73
CA LYS A 47 1.31 -11.62 -16.32
C LYS A 47 0.18 -11.34 -15.31
N ARG A 48 0.40 -11.46 -13.99
CA ARG A 48 -0.57 -11.07 -12.96
C ARG A 48 -0.40 -9.59 -12.61
N GLY A 49 -1.52 -8.86 -12.55
CA GLY A 49 -1.56 -7.47 -12.12
C GLY A 49 -1.72 -7.33 -10.61
N PHE A 50 -1.04 -6.34 -10.04
CA PHE A 50 -1.09 -6.00 -8.62
C PHE A 50 -1.18 -4.49 -8.45
N THR A 51 -1.99 -4.02 -7.52
CA THR A 51 -1.85 -2.65 -7.02
C THR A 51 -0.81 -2.62 -5.92
N ALA A 52 0.02 -1.57 -5.88
CA ALA A 52 1.09 -1.50 -4.89
C ALA A 52 0.55 -1.47 -3.45
N GLY A 53 -0.57 -0.77 -3.21
CA GLY A 53 -1.23 -0.75 -1.90
C GLY A 53 -1.70 -2.14 -1.44
N ARG A 54 -2.29 -2.97 -2.33
CA ARG A 54 -2.70 -4.35 -1.96
C ARG A 54 -1.49 -5.24 -1.70
N MET A 55 -0.39 -5.07 -2.44
CA MET A 55 0.86 -5.78 -2.17
C MET A 55 1.44 -5.39 -0.80
N ALA A 56 1.50 -4.09 -0.51
CA ALA A 56 1.95 -3.58 0.78
C ALA A 56 1.09 -4.14 1.93
N PHE A 57 -0.23 -4.19 1.75
CA PHE A 57 -1.16 -4.76 2.72
C PHE A 57 -0.87 -6.25 2.96
N LEU A 58 -0.74 -7.04 1.89
CA LEU A 58 -0.44 -8.46 1.99
C LEU A 58 0.89 -8.70 2.73
N MET A 59 1.93 -7.90 2.44
CA MET A 59 3.23 -7.97 3.12
C MET A 59 3.14 -7.66 4.61
N GLN A 60 2.28 -6.71 5.00
CA GLN A 60 2.12 -6.31 6.40
C GLN A 60 1.25 -7.27 7.21
N HIS A 61 0.15 -7.74 6.63
CA HIS A 61 -0.92 -8.42 7.36
C HIS A 61 -0.99 -9.93 7.08
N GLY A 62 -0.24 -10.44 6.11
CA GLY A 62 -0.21 -11.87 5.77
C GLY A 62 -1.53 -12.42 5.19
N ARG A 63 -2.47 -11.54 4.82
CA ARG A 63 -3.76 -11.89 4.21
C ARG A 63 -4.12 -10.96 3.06
N GLU A 64 -5.01 -11.41 2.18
CA GLU A 64 -5.59 -10.52 1.17
C GLU A 64 -6.49 -9.45 1.84
N PRO A 65 -6.50 -8.22 1.33
CA PRO A 65 -7.36 -7.17 1.84
C PRO A 65 -8.80 -7.35 1.40
N VAL A 66 -9.72 -6.99 2.30
CA VAL A 66 -11.15 -6.91 2.04
C VAL A 66 -11.50 -5.49 1.59
N GLY A 67 -12.12 -5.37 0.41
CA GLY A 67 -12.51 -4.07 -0.16
C GLY A 67 -11.32 -3.18 -0.55
N GLN A 68 -11.48 -1.86 -0.37
CA GLN A 68 -10.48 -0.86 -0.76
C GLN A 68 -9.35 -0.74 0.27
N VAL A 69 -8.10 -0.79 -0.23
CA VAL A 69 -6.90 -0.44 0.54
C VAL A 69 -6.61 1.05 0.43
N ARG A 70 -6.38 1.70 1.57
CA ARG A 70 -6.02 3.12 1.66
C ARG A 70 -4.83 3.30 2.60
N ALA A 71 -4.07 4.37 2.40
CA ALA A 71 -3.11 4.82 3.39
C ALA A 71 -3.84 5.52 4.53
N ARG A 72 -3.39 5.30 5.77
CA ARG A 72 -3.90 5.99 6.97
C ARG A 72 -3.06 7.20 7.39
N CYS A 73 -1.93 7.44 6.71
CA CYS A 73 -1.07 8.58 6.95
C CYS A 73 -1.40 9.74 5.99
N ASP A 74 -0.93 10.93 6.33
CA ASP A 74 -1.19 12.14 5.55
C ASP A 74 -0.34 12.25 4.27
N TYR A 75 0.66 11.39 4.08
CA TYR A 75 1.41 11.36 2.82
C TYR A 75 0.57 10.76 1.70
N GLU A 76 0.21 11.60 0.72
CA GLU A 76 -0.64 11.22 -0.41
C GLU A 76 -0.02 10.08 -1.21
N GLY A 77 -0.79 9.02 -1.44
CA GLY A 77 -0.36 7.88 -2.24
C GLY A 77 0.73 7.03 -1.58
N CYS A 78 0.94 7.15 -0.27
CA CYS A 78 1.83 6.29 0.50
C CYS A 78 1.50 4.80 0.27
N VAL A 79 2.53 4.00 0.00
CA VAL A 79 2.42 2.55 -0.12
C VAL A 79 3.23 1.81 0.94
N ALA A 80 3.67 2.49 2.01
CA ALA A 80 4.39 1.82 3.08
C ALA A 80 3.54 0.70 3.71
N PRO A 81 4.05 -0.53 3.86
CA PRO A 81 3.30 -1.64 4.46
C PRO A 81 2.71 -1.27 5.83
N GLY A 82 3.50 -0.56 6.64
CA GLY A 82 3.08 -0.07 7.93
C GLY A 82 2.03 1.03 7.89
N CYS A 83 1.65 1.63 6.75
CA CYS A 83 0.69 2.74 6.65
C CYS A 83 -0.62 2.37 5.94
N VAL A 84 -0.76 1.15 5.40
CA VAL A 84 -1.95 0.77 4.64
C VAL A 84 -2.94 -0.01 5.51
N GLU A 85 -4.22 0.14 5.17
CA GLU A 85 -5.33 -0.56 5.83
C GLU A 85 -6.43 -0.87 4.81
N ASP A 86 -7.16 -1.96 5.04
CA ASP A 86 -8.28 -2.35 4.20
C ASP A 86 -9.61 -1.78 4.72
N GLN A 87 -10.70 -2.07 4.02
CA GLN A 87 -11.99 -1.49 4.36
C GLN A 87 -12.54 -2.03 5.68
N ALA A 88 -12.42 -3.33 5.92
CA ALA A 88 -12.91 -3.94 7.16
C ALA A 88 -12.25 -3.34 8.41
N MET A 89 -10.94 -3.08 8.36
CA MET A 89 -10.22 -2.42 9.47
C MET A 89 -10.75 -1.00 9.74
N ARG A 90 -10.98 -0.20 8.68
CA ARG A 90 -11.52 1.15 8.82
C ARG A 90 -12.96 1.15 9.33
N ASP A 91 -13.78 0.23 8.85
CA ASP A 91 -15.17 0.09 9.28
C ASP A 91 -15.24 -0.28 10.76
N GLN A 92 -14.38 -1.20 11.22
CA GLN A 92 -14.26 -1.54 12.64
C GLN A 92 -13.86 -0.34 13.50
N LEU A 93 -12.88 0.46 13.06
CA LEU A 93 -12.46 1.67 13.77
C LEU A 93 -13.61 2.67 13.88
N ASN A 94 -14.35 2.90 12.80
CA ASN A 94 -15.50 3.79 12.79
C ASN A 94 -16.61 3.29 13.72
N THR A 95 -16.90 1.99 13.72
CA THR A 95 -17.88 1.39 14.66
C THR A 95 -17.44 1.60 16.11
N THR A 96 -16.18 1.34 16.44
CA THR A 96 -15.66 1.58 17.79
C THR A 96 -15.73 3.06 18.17
N PHE A 97 -15.34 3.96 17.27
CA PHE A 97 -15.42 5.40 17.52
C PHE A 97 -16.87 5.85 17.79
N ASN A 98 -17.81 5.42 16.94
CA ASN A 98 -19.23 5.73 17.10
C ASN A 98 -19.81 5.16 18.40
N ALA A 99 -19.39 3.96 18.82
CA ALA A 99 -19.84 3.36 20.08
C ALA A 99 -19.35 4.13 21.32
N ILE A 100 -18.16 4.75 21.25
CA ILE A 100 -17.58 5.50 22.39
C ILE A 100 -18.07 6.96 22.39
N PHE A 101 -18.12 7.61 21.23
CA PHE A 101 -18.30 9.07 21.12
C PHE A 101 -19.56 9.51 20.36
N GLY A 102 -20.21 8.61 19.61
CA GLY A 102 -21.38 8.93 18.76
C GLY A 102 -22.69 9.16 19.52
N GLY A 103 -22.67 9.14 20.86
CA GLY A 103 -23.82 9.45 21.71
C GLY A 103 -23.97 10.93 22.10
N LEU A 104 -23.08 11.80 21.66
CA LEU A 104 -23.18 13.25 21.87
C LEU A 104 -23.79 13.89 20.62
N SER A 105 -25.12 13.97 20.59
CA SER A 105 -25.88 14.87 19.71
C SER A 105 -26.47 16.00 20.53
#